data_AF-A0A8H3DDB5-F1
#
_entry.id   AF-A0A8H3DDB5-F1
#
_cell.length_a   1.000
_cell.length_b   1.000
_cell.length_c   1.000
_cell.angle_alpha   90.00
_cell.angle_beta   90.00
_cell.angle_gamma   90.00
#
_symmetry.space_group_name_H-M   'P 1'
#
loop_
_entity.id
_entity.type
_entity.pdbx_description
1 polymer ?
#
loop_
_entity_poly.entity_id
_entity_poly.type
_entity_poly.pdbx_seq_one_letter_code
_entity_poly.pdbx_strand_id
1 'polypeptide(L)'
;MTQRFYQVVGYRGHFKPYYWRPYLDFGGKHEFAQEPYAVDAIAGPKSGLWCRTDSQGNEVPPFIELVMGVRPHGAISLLIPENDFDSHVKPAMGWTHRSHSCPDPYPTTMYASLSPIRFGSAKELADMLKDLRPVKAGARECDDSKLNKYLKEGDIKPERGRFEQARLLWHILYAGRAELPSIYGLPALSPTIRIVYFALTHWIDPKTYDPSAKEDLDILDFGWYEPGTGTTKHYIIEELSILSKVGKVDFIHGESTVIAESQIPNALRSLFSGTKPVILVTHDWARTSRFLSSQDIETDSTTWHNGVGTLLGFGRPREHVLGRQTANRHQSINSRSSSHPTSVECSPKDEFEHGVKSEDGKLGMAFSHGKRERDPRSLSPRSRTRPLERQDRHSRPIFRPDEDEENEGIEHPPPIPAVHIIDIRELFIALAPTHRSFILYPSMANRLGLEVEGWCAGNWARQFSTALGLLIGQSPIHQRIEELRRTPSVAPRVSVTKVPTVLEGIAGSGKDEAQPAWGDSSDEEDD
;
A
#
# COMPACT_ATOMS: atom_id res chain seq x y z
N MET A 1 -12.46 20.02 7.00
CA MET A 1 -13.63 19.18 7.32
C MET A 1 -13.29 17.75 6.94
N THR A 2 -13.67 16.75 7.74
CA THR A 2 -13.42 15.34 7.42
C THR A 2 -14.43 14.88 6.37
N GLN A 3 -13.98 14.51 5.18
CA GLN A 3 -14.84 13.92 4.16
C GLN A 3 -15.31 12.53 4.60
N ARG A 4 -16.55 12.17 4.25
CA ARG A 4 -17.14 10.86 4.54
C ARG A 4 -17.62 10.19 3.26
N PHE A 5 -17.68 8.86 3.33
CA PHE A 5 -18.02 8.02 2.19
C PHE A 5 -18.97 6.91 2.58
N TYR A 6 -19.95 6.64 1.73
CA TYR A 6 -20.77 5.44 1.82
C TYR A 6 -20.05 4.27 1.17
N GLN A 7 -19.87 3.18 1.91
CA GLN A 7 -19.27 1.97 1.38
C GLN A 7 -20.34 1.09 0.73
N VAL A 8 -20.36 1.09 -0.59
CA VAL A 8 -21.28 0.30 -1.42
C VAL A 8 -21.04 -1.19 -1.18
N VAL A 9 -19.81 -1.68 -1.41
CA VAL A 9 -19.45 -3.10 -1.25
C VAL A 9 -18.01 -3.26 -0.73
N GLY A 10 -17.62 -4.50 -0.40
CA GLY A 10 -16.28 -4.88 0.09
C GLY A 10 -16.26 -5.21 1.58
N TYR A 11 -15.09 -5.12 2.20
CA TYR A 11 -14.90 -5.50 3.61
C TYR A 11 -15.79 -4.71 4.58
N ARG A 12 -16.72 -5.40 5.26
CA ARG A 12 -17.79 -4.77 6.09
C ARG A 12 -18.68 -3.81 5.28
N GLY A 13 -18.88 -4.11 4.00
CA GLY A 13 -19.72 -3.35 3.09
C GLY A 13 -21.12 -3.13 3.64
N HIS A 14 -21.68 -1.98 3.30
CA HIS A 14 -22.93 -1.57 3.89
C HIS A 14 -24.10 -2.44 3.39
N PHE A 15 -24.09 -2.97 2.16
CA PHE A 15 -25.17 -3.79 1.56
C PHE A 15 -25.51 -5.14 2.24
N LYS A 16 -25.25 -5.34 3.53
CA LYS A 16 -25.86 -6.46 4.24
C LYS A 16 -27.37 -6.24 4.35
N PRO A 17 -28.19 -7.30 4.26
CA PRO A 17 -29.67 -7.23 4.23
C PRO A 17 -30.27 -6.66 5.53
N TYR A 18 -29.48 -6.58 6.59
CA TYR A 18 -29.89 -5.98 7.86
C TYR A 18 -29.70 -4.46 7.90
N TYR A 19 -28.78 -3.90 7.09
CA TYR A 19 -28.48 -2.48 7.11
C TYR A 19 -29.30 -1.70 6.10
N TRP A 20 -29.68 -2.30 4.97
CA TRP A 20 -30.40 -1.64 3.89
C TRP A 20 -31.73 -2.35 3.80
N ARG A 21 -32.78 -1.77 4.39
CA ARG A 21 -34.16 -2.20 4.18
C ARG A 21 -34.84 -1.10 3.38
N PRO A 22 -34.97 -1.26 2.06
CA PRO A 22 -35.78 -0.37 1.25
C PRO A 22 -37.23 -0.48 1.72
N TYR A 23 -38.00 0.60 1.53
CA TYR A 23 -39.43 0.60 1.82
C TYR A 23 -40.19 -0.39 0.93
N LEU A 24 -39.64 -0.69 -0.25
CA LEU A 24 -40.15 -1.67 -1.19
C LEU A 24 -39.61 -3.07 -0.84
N ASP A 25 -40.52 -4.03 -0.64
CA ASP A 25 -40.16 -5.44 -0.53
C ASP A 25 -39.65 -5.93 -1.89
N PHE A 26 -38.34 -6.13 -2.00
CA PHE A 26 -37.71 -6.65 -3.21
C PHE A 26 -37.77 -8.19 -3.32
N GLY A 27 -38.59 -8.86 -2.49
CA GLY A 27 -39.02 -10.24 -2.71
C GLY A 27 -37.95 -11.31 -2.45
N GLY A 28 -36.85 -10.97 -1.77
CA GLY A 28 -35.73 -11.89 -1.56
C GLY A 28 -35.25 -11.94 -0.11
N LYS A 29 -35.20 -13.14 0.47
CA LYS A 29 -34.47 -13.43 1.73
C LYS A 29 -32.94 -13.43 1.52
N HIS A 30 -32.45 -13.09 0.32
CA HIS A 30 -31.02 -13.15 -0.02
C HIS A 30 -30.33 -11.83 0.32
N GLU A 31 -29.16 -11.96 0.92
CA GLU A 31 -28.36 -10.86 1.46
C GLU A 31 -27.84 -9.85 0.44
N PHE A 32 -27.77 -10.23 -0.82
CA PHE A 32 -27.35 -9.38 -1.94
C PHE A 32 -28.50 -9.01 -2.90
N ALA A 33 -29.76 -9.21 -2.51
CA ALA A 33 -30.92 -8.93 -3.38
C ALA A 33 -31.02 -7.47 -3.86
N GLN A 34 -30.26 -6.56 -3.25
CA GLN A 34 -30.26 -5.13 -3.56
C GLN A 34 -29.19 -4.68 -4.54
N GLU A 35 -28.23 -5.54 -4.88
CA GLU A 35 -27.16 -5.18 -5.81
C GLU A 35 -27.68 -4.72 -7.19
N PRO A 36 -28.65 -5.39 -7.83
CA PRO A 36 -29.17 -4.92 -9.12
C PRO A 36 -29.77 -3.51 -9.04
N TYR A 37 -30.48 -3.21 -7.94
CA TYR A 37 -31.05 -1.89 -7.69
C TYR A 37 -29.97 -0.86 -7.40
N ALA A 38 -28.92 -1.24 -6.67
CA ALA A 38 -27.77 -0.37 -6.45
C ALA A 38 -27.03 -0.06 -7.76
N VAL A 39 -26.83 -1.06 -8.62
CA VAL A 39 -26.26 -0.87 -9.96
C VAL A 39 -27.13 0.05 -10.79
N ASP A 40 -28.46 -0.12 -10.77
CA ASP A 40 -29.37 0.79 -11.49
C ASP A 40 -29.36 2.22 -10.90
N ALA A 41 -29.29 2.36 -9.57
CA ALA A 41 -29.21 3.67 -8.93
C ALA A 41 -27.89 4.39 -9.21
N ILE A 42 -26.76 3.67 -9.22
CA ILE A 42 -25.42 4.23 -9.43
C ILE A 42 -25.11 4.40 -10.92
N ALA A 43 -25.47 3.41 -11.73
CA ALA A 43 -25.06 3.26 -13.12
C ALA A 43 -26.20 3.07 -14.12
N GLY A 44 -27.46 3.15 -13.69
CA GLY A 44 -28.59 3.09 -14.60
C GLY A 44 -28.65 4.30 -15.53
N PRO A 45 -29.46 4.23 -16.61
CA PRO A 45 -29.56 5.29 -17.62
C PRO A 45 -29.98 6.66 -17.06
N LYS A 46 -30.65 6.67 -15.91
CA LYS A 46 -31.14 7.87 -15.22
C LYS A 46 -30.21 8.35 -14.08
N SER A 47 -29.10 7.67 -13.84
CA SER A 47 -28.17 8.05 -12.77
C SER A 47 -27.59 9.43 -13.03
N GLY A 48 -27.56 10.26 -11.99
CA GLY A 48 -26.87 11.56 -12.01
C GLY A 48 -25.35 11.45 -11.92
N LEU A 49 -24.81 10.25 -11.68
CA LEU A 49 -23.37 10.02 -11.52
C LEU A 49 -22.62 9.82 -12.84
N TRP A 50 -23.32 9.82 -13.99
CA TRP A 50 -22.68 9.73 -15.29
C TRP A 50 -21.91 11.02 -15.61
N CYS A 51 -20.59 10.93 -15.68
CA CYS A 51 -19.72 11.95 -16.23
C CYS A 51 -19.78 11.87 -17.76
N ARG A 52 -20.23 12.95 -18.40
CA ARG A 52 -20.33 13.07 -19.88
C ARG A 52 -19.44 14.16 -20.45
N THR A 53 -18.88 15.00 -19.59
CA THR A 53 -17.98 16.08 -19.96
C THR A 53 -16.74 16.04 -19.09
N ASP A 54 -15.59 16.45 -19.66
CA ASP A 54 -14.38 16.67 -18.89
C ASP A 54 -14.42 18.01 -18.11
N SER A 55 -13.33 18.35 -17.43
CA SER A 55 -13.20 19.61 -16.67
C SER A 55 -13.18 20.87 -17.55
N GLN A 56 -13.01 20.73 -18.87
CA GLN A 56 -13.07 21.80 -19.85
C GLN A 56 -14.45 21.89 -20.52
N GLY A 57 -15.37 20.97 -20.20
CA GLY A 57 -16.71 20.90 -20.79
C GLY A 57 -16.77 20.16 -22.12
N ASN A 58 -15.69 19.52 -22.57
CA ASN A 58 -15.70 18.73 -23.80
C ASN A 58 -16.48 17.42 -23.57
N GLU A 59 -17.27 17.00 -24.55
CA GLU A 59 -17.94 15.70 -24.51
C GLU A 59 -16.91 14.56 -24.47
N VAL A 60 -17.09 13.63 -23.53
CA VAL A 60 -16.26 12.42 -23.38
C VAL A 60 -17.14 11.18 -23.38
N PRO A 61 -16.61 10.00 -23.74
CA PRO A 61 -17.34 8.75 -23.58
C PRO A 61 -17.88 8.66 -22.14
N PRO A 62 -19.20 8.44 -21.95
CA PRO A 62 -19.77 8.45 -20.61
C PRO A 62 -19.11 7.41 -19.70
N PHE A 63 -18.81 7.81 -18.47
CA PHE A 63 -18.31 6.91 -17.43
C PHE A 63 -18.86 7.31 -16.06
N ILE A 64 -18.73 6.41 -15.10
CA ILE A 64 -19.01 6.68 -13.69
C ILE A 64 -17.70 6.60 -12.94
N GLU A 65 -17.43 7.60 -12.11
CA GLU A 65 -16.27 7.59 -11.25
C GLU A 65 -16.69 7.42 -9.80
N LEU A 66 -16.21 6.33 -9.19
CA LEU A 66 -16.36 6.06 -7.76
C LEU A 66 -15.00 6.14 -7.08
N VAL A 67 -14.97 5.89 -5.77
CA VAL A 67 -13.73 5.90 -4.98
C VAL A 67 -13.40 4.49 -4.54
N MET A 68 -12.18 4.03 -4.84
CA MET A 68 -11.65 2.80 -4.31
C MET A 68 -10.95 3.10 -2.98
N GLY A 69 -11.53 2.60 -1.89
CA GLY A 69 -10.95 2.70 -0.56
C GLY A 69 -10.11 1.48 -0.22
N VAL A 70 -8.84 1.70 0.15
CA VAL A 70 -7.96 0.63 0.64
C VAL A 70 -7.80 0.76 2.15
N ARG A 71 -8.13 -0.27 2.92
CA ARG A 71 -7.93 -0.33 4.36
C ARG A 71 -6.44 -0.53 4.70
N PRO A 72 -5.99 -0.27 5.94
CA PRO A 72 -4.60 -0.52 6.35
C PRO A 72 -4.09 -1.96 6.18
N HIS A 73 -5.00 -2.94 6.23
CA HIS A 73 -4.71 -4.35 5.97
C HIS A 73 -4.87 -4.72 4.48
N GLY A 74 -4.94 -3.72 3.59
CA GLY A 74 -5.00 -3.89 2.14
C GLY A 74 -6.38 -4.20 1.55
N ALA A 75 -7.43 -4.37 2.36
CA ALA A 75 -8.74 -4.71 1.81
C ALA A 75 -9.35 -3.55 1.03
N ILE A 76 -9.92 -3.90 -0.11
CA ILE A 76 -10.53 -2.98 -1.06
C ILE A 76 -12.02 -2.85 -0.74
N SER A 77 -12.53 -1.64 -0.89
CA SER A 77 -13.93 -1.29 -0.76
C SER A 77 -14.29 -0.29 -1.85
N LEU A 78 -15.53 -0.38 -2.35
CA LEU A 78 -16.05 0.60 -3.30
C LEU A 78 -16.88 1.64 -2.56
N LEU A 79 -16.55 2.91 -2.76
CA LEU A 79 -17.03 4.03 -1.97
C LEU A 79 -17.65 5.10 -2.86
N ILE A 80 -18.64 5.81 -2.32
CA ILE A 80 -19.27 6.99 -2.93
C ILE A 80 -19.17 8.16 -1.94
N PRO A 81 -18.73 9.37 -2.37
CA PRO A 81 -18.78 10.55 -1.51
C PRO A 81 -20.17 10.79 -0.92
N GLU A 82 -20.24 11.21 0.35
CA GLU A 82 -21.50 11.44 1.07
C GLU A 82 -22.50 12.30 0.27
N ASN A 83 -22.03 13.42 -0.30
CA ASN A 83 -22.87 14.32 -1.10
C ASN A 83 -23.46 13.65 -2.34
N ASP A 84 -22.67 12.88 -3.07
CA ASP A 84 -23.10 12.21 -4.31
C ASP A 84 -24.09 11.09 -3.99
N PHE A 85 -23.83 10.35 -2.91
CA PHE A 85 -24.71 9.29 -2.45
C PHE A 85 -26.07 9.83 -2.00
N ASP A 86 -26.09 10.87 -1.16
CA ASP A 86 -27.31 11.47 -0.64
C ASP A 86 -28.13 12.16 -1.75
N SER A 87 -27.47 12.75 -2.75
CA SER A 87 -28.13 13.50 -3.83
C SER A 87 -28.64 12.61 -4.96
N HIS A 88 -27.93 11.51 -5.27
CA HIS A 88 -28.22 10.70 -6.46
C HIS A 88 -28.67 9.29 -6.14
N VAL A 89 -27.96 8.59 -5.25
CA VAL A 89 -28.19 7.16 -5.00
C VAL A 89 -29.37 6.95 -4.05
N LYS A 90 -29.38 7.63 -2.92
CA LYS A 90 -30.42 7.51 -1.89
C LYS A 90 -31.84 7.81 -2.41
N PRO A 91 -32.08 8.87 -3.21
CA PRO A 91 -33.39 9.12 -3.80
C PRO A 91 -33.78 8.07 -4.84
N ALA A 92 -32.84 7.64 -5.69
CA ALA A 92 -33.09 6.60 -6.69
C ALA A 92 -33.46 5.24 -6.06
N MET A 93 -32.88 4.95 -4.89
CA MET A 93 -33.21 3.77 -4.08
C MET A 93 -34.50 3.92 -3.26
N GLY A 94 -35.17 5.08 -3.33
CA GLY A 94 -36.42 5.35 -2.61
C GLY A 94 -36.25 5.50 -1.10
N TRP A 95 -35.05 5.81 -0.61
CA TRP A 95 -34.83 6.04 0.82
C TRP A 95 -35.26 7.45 1.21
N THR A 96 -36.33 7.50 2.00
CA THR A 96 -36.79 8.74 2.61
C THR A 96 -36.07 8.96 3.94
N HIS A 97 -35.91 10.23 4.31
CA HIS A 97 -35.00 10.80 5.32
C HIS A 97 -35.09 10.23 6.77
N ARG A 98 -35.89 9.19 7.03
CA ARG A 98 -36.18 8.65 8.37
C ARG A 98 -36.31 7.13 8.47
N SER A 99 -36.10 6.35 7.41
CA SER A 99 -36.05 4.89 7.57
C SER A 99 -34.76 4.51 8.30
N HIS A 100 -34.88 3.70 9.36
CA HIS A 100 -33.82 3.22 10.28
C HIS A 100 -32.72 2.35 9.63
N SER A 101 -32.36 2.60 8.38
CA SER A 101 -31.73 1.62 7.49
C SER A 101 -30.77 2.23 6.46
N CYS A 102 -30.14 3.37 6.74
CA CYS A 102 -28.95 3.80 6.00
C CYS A 102 -27.79 3.90 7.00
N PRO A 103 -26.73 3.08 6.87
CA PRO A 103 -25.61 3.11 7.80
C PRO A 103 -24.84 4.42 7.70
N ASP A 104 -24.16 4.79 8.77
CA ASP A 104 -23.37 6.02 8.81
C ASP A 104 -22.20 5.94 7.81
N PRO A 105 -21.90 7.04 7.08
CA PRO A 105 -20.77 7.06 6.18
C PRO A 105 -19.45 7.08 6.95
N TYR A 106 -18.45 6.48 6.35
CA TYR A 106 -17.12 6.25 6.91
C TYR A 106 -16.20 7.45 6.65
N PRO A 107 -15.44 7.93 7.65
CA PRO A 107 -14.49 9.02 7.45
C PRO A 107 -13.23 8.59 6.67
N THR A 108 -12.60 9.55 5.98
CA THR A 108 -11.31 9.39 5.27
C THR A 108 -10.24 8.66 6.08
N THR A 109 -10.14 8.93 7.40
CA THR A 109 -9.09 8.42 8.30
C THR A 109 -9.07 6.89 8.45
N MET A 110 -10.16 6.22 8.06
CA MET A 110 -10.22 4.76 8.12
C MET A 110 -9.52 4.05 6.96
N TYR A 111 -9.15 4.78 5.91
CA TYR A 111 -8.51 4.23 4.73
C TYR A 111 -7.02 4.60 4.71
N ALA A 112 -6.20 3.68 4.20
CA ALA A 112 -4.81 3.93 3.87
C ALA A 112 -4.68 4.61 2.49
N SER A 113 -5.65 4.43 1.60
CA SER A 113 -5.74 5.18 0.34
C SER A 113 -7.19 5.35 -0.11
N LEU A 114 -7.45 6.44 -0.82
CA LEU A 114 -8.71 6.75 -1.51
C LEU A 114 -8.37 7.16 -2.94
N SER A 115 -8.61 6.30 -3.91
CA SER A 115 -8.16 6.52 -5.28
C SER A 115 -9.31 6.37 -6.28
N PRO A 116 -9.37 7.19 -7.35
CA PRO A 116 -10.49 7.19 -8.29
C PRO A 116 -10.57 5.89 -9.07
N ILE A 117 -11.77 5.35 -9.29
CA ILE A 117 -12.01 4.19 -10.14
C ILE A 117 -13.15 4.50 -11.11
N ARG A 118 -12.92 4.21 -12.40
CA ARG A 118 -13.88 4.50 -13.47
C ARG A 118 -14.53 3.22 -13.99
N PHE A 119 -15.81 3.34 -14.33
CA PHE A 119 -16.61 2.29 -14.98
C PHE A 119 -17.22 2.87 -16.25
N GLY A 120 -16.95 2.25 -17.39
CA GLY A 120 -17.53 2.63 -18.68
C GLY A 120 -18.95 2.10 -18.87
N SER A 121 -19.39 1.15 -18.04
CA SER A 121 -20.72 0.57 -18.13
C SER A 121 -21.27 0.09 -16.78
N ALA A 122 -22.60 -0.02 -16.68
CA ALA A 122 -23.26 -0.63 -15.54
C ALA A 122 -22.85 -2.09 -15.34
N LYS A 123 -22.49 -2.79 -16.43
CA LYS A 123 -22.00 -4.17 -16.38
C LYS A 123 -20.65 -4.26 -15.67
N GLU A 124 -19.70 -3.39 -16.01
CA GLU A 124 -18.40 -3.34 -15.32
C GLU A 124 -18.54 -3.07 -13.82
N LEU A 125 -19.46 -2.18 -13.44
CA LEU A 125 -19.78 -1.96 -12.03
C LEU A 125 -20.36 -3.23 -11.38
N ALA A 126 -21.32 -3.88 -12.02
CA ALA A 126 -21.93 -5.11 -11.49
C ALA A 126 -20.90 -6.24 -11.30
N ASP A 127 -20.00 -6.43 -12.27
CA ASP A 127 -18.92 -7.41 -12.20
C ASP A 127 -17.96 -7.09 -11.03
N MET A 128 -17.62 -5.81 -10.82
CA MET A 128 -16.84 -5.36 -9.67
C MET A 128 -17.54 -5.63 -8.33
N LEU A 129 -18.85 -5.36 -8.24
CA LEU A 129 -19.61 -5.61 -7.01
C LEU A 129 -19.60 -7.10 -6.66
N LYS A 130 -19.74 -7.96 -7.68
CA LYS A 130 -19.66 -9.41 -7.52
C LYS A 130 -18.29 -9.89 -7.03
N ASP A 131 -17.21 -9.32 -7.57
CA ASP A 131 -15.83 -9.69 -7.19
C ASP A 131 -15.44 -9.20 -5.78
N LEU A 132 -16.09 -8.14 -5.27
CA LEU A 132 -15.95 -7.63 -3.90
C LEU A 132 -16.92 -8.28 -2.90
N ARG A 133 -17.73 -9.24 -3.33
CA ARG A 133 -18.70 -9.94 -2.50
C ARG A 133 -18.01 -11.02 -1.66
N PRO A 134 -18.19 -11.04 -0.32
CA PRO A 134 -17.77 -12.16 0.50
C PRO A 134 -18.47 -13.46 0.07
N VAL A 135 -17.73 -14.57 0.04
CA VAL A 135 -18.27 -15.89 -0.30
C VAL A 135 -19.15 -16.41 0.85
N LYS A 136 -18.72 -16.23 2.09
CA LYS A 136 -19.49 -16.58 3.29
C LYS A 136 -19.88 -15.31 4.04
N ALA A 137 -21.14 -14.90 3.89
CA ALA A 137 -21.63 -13.80 4.68
C ALA A 137 -21.70 -14.13 6.17
N GLY A 138 -21.28 -13.16 6.99
CA GLY A 138 -21.39 -13.24 8.43
C GLY A 138 -20.15 -13.80 9.16
N ALA A 139 -19.14 -14.32 8.45
CA ALA A 139 -17.83 -14.59 9.05
C ALA A 139 -17.18 -13.24 9.45
N ARG A 140 -17.12 -12.95 10.75
CA ARG A 140 -16.90 -11.59 11.26
C ARG A 140 -15.50 -11.01 11.04
N GLU A 141 -14.52 -11.82 10.64
CA GLU A 141 -13.10 -11.45 10.78
C GLU A 141 -12.25 -11.64 9.52
N CYS A 142 -12.77 -12.30 8.48
CA CYS A 142 -12.03 -12.55 7.24
C CYS A 142 -12.86 -12.14 6.03
N ASP A 143 -12.33 -11.25 5.20
CA ASP A 143 -12.89 -11.00 3.88
C ASP A 143 -12.46 -12.14 2.97
N ASP A 144 -13.40 -12.97 2.57
CA ASP A 144 -13.17 -14.07 1.61
C ASP A 144 -13.63 -13.70 0.20
N SER A 145 -13.93 -12.43 -0.07
CA SER A 145 -14.21 -11.96 -1.44
C SER A 145 -13.02 -12.21 -2.36
N LYS A 146 -13.28 -12.39 -3.66
CA LYS A 146 -12.25 -12.71 -4.64
C LYS A 146 -11.10 -11.70 -4.64
N LEU A 147 -11.40 -10.40 -4.53
CA LEU A 147 -10.38 -9.35 -4.51
C LEU A 147 -9.65 -9.19 -3.16
N ASN A 148 -10.28 -9.60 -2.06
CA ASN A 148 -9.68 -9.50 -0.71
C ASN A 148 -9.26 -10.87 -0.14
N LYS A 149 -9.31 -11.93 -0.95
CA LYS A 149 -8.85 -13.27 -0.60
C LYS A 149 -7.46 -13.18 0.03
N TYR A 150 -7.27 -13.85 1.16
CA TYR A 150 -6.02 -13.85 1.95
C TYR A 150 -5.70 -12.55 2.71
N LEU A 151 -6.62 -11.59 2.81
CA LEU A 151 -6.47 -10.42 3.68
C LEU A 151 -7.23 -10.66 4.99
N LYS A 152 -6.49 -10.72 6.09
CA LYS A 152 -7.05 -10.88 7.44
C LYS A 152 -7.03 -9.54 8.17
N GLU A 153 -8.09 -9.26 8.92
CA GLU A 153 -8.10 -8.08 9.81
C GLU A 153 -6.98 -8.23 10.86
N GLY A 154 -6.18 -7.19 11.06
CA GLY A 154 -5.02 -7.20 11.96
C GLY A 154 -3.67 -7.47 11.28
N ASP A 155 -3.67 -8.16 10.14
CA ASP A 155 -2.45 -8.34 9.33
C ASP A 155 -2.25 -7.11 8.45
N ILE A 156 -1.35 -6.21 8.86
CA ILE A 156 -1.04 -4.99 8.10
C ILE A 156 -0.32 -5.40 6.81
N LYS A 157 -0.97 -5.14 5.68
CA LYS A 157 -0.46 -5.37 4.31
C LYS A 157 -0.44 -4.04 3.57
N PRO A 158 0.60 -3.21 3.80
CA PRO A 158 0.64 -1.83 3.34
C PRO A 158 0.83 -1.71 1.82
N GLU A 159 1.23 -2.78 1.13
CA GLU A 159 1.65 -2.78 -0.28
C GLU A 159 0.55 -2.25 -1.20
N ARG A 160 -0.69 -2.75 -1.03
CA ARG A 160 -1.85 -2.27 -1.80
C ARG A 160 -2.17 -0.81 -1.51
N GLY A 161 -2.04 -0.40 -0.24
CA GLY A 161 -2.24 0.98 0.19
C GLY A 161 -1.21 1.92 -0.45
N ARG A 162 0.07 1.55 -0.39
CA ARG A 162 1.19 2.30 -1.00
C ARG A 162 1.04 2.43 -2.50
N PHE A 163 0.65 1.34 -3.18
CA PHE A 163 0.35 1.37 -4.61
C PHE A 163 -0.73 2.38 -4.94
N GLU A 164 -1.85 2.33 -4.24
CA GLU A 164 -2.96 3.25 -4.50
C GLU A 164 -2.67 4.68 -4.06
N GLN A 165 -1.81 4.90 -3.06
CA GLN A 165 -1.31 6.23 -2.71
C GLN A 165 -0.44 6.81 -3.84
N ALA A 166 0.48 6.01 -4.38
CA ALA A 166 1.31 6.44 -5.51
C ALA A 166 0.44 6.74 -6.74
N ARG A 167 -0.55 5.89 -7.03
CA ARG A 167 -1.53 6.12 -8.10
C ARG A 167 -2.35 7.40 -7.88
N LEU A 168 -2.86 7.62 -6.68
CA LEU A 168 -3.59 8.85 -6.37
C LEU A 168 -2.73 10.09 -6.60
N LEU A 169 -1.48 10.06 -6.12
CA LEU A 169 -0.53 11.14 -6.34
C LEU A 169 -0.28 11.39 -7.83
N TRP A 170 -0.14 10.33 -8.62
CA TRP A 170 -0.02 10.42 -10.08
C TRP A 170 -1.23 11.09 -10.73
N HIS A 171 -2.45 10.74 -10.31
CA HIS A 171 -3.66 11.40 -10.80
C HIS A 171 -3.65 12.90 -10.52
N ILE A 172 -3.29 13.29 -9.31
CA ILE A 172 -3.26 14.69 -8.88
C ILE A 172 -2.21 15.48 -9.67
N LEU A 173 -1.01 14.92 -9.84
CA LEU A 173 0.13 15.64 -10.41
C LEU A 173 0.21 15.59 -11.94
N TYR A 174 -0.24 14.50 -12.56
CA TYR A 174 0.00 14.25 -13.99
C TYR A 174 -1.27 13.99 -14.80
N ALA A 175 -2.35 13.50 -14.19
CA ALA A 175 -3.60 13.24 -14.92
C ALA A 175 -4.57 14.43 -14.94
N GLY A 176 -4.10 15.62 -14.54
CA GLY A 176 -4.92 16.84 -14.52
C GLY A 176 -6.04 16.82 -13.47
N ARG A 177 -5.91 16.00 -12.42
CA ARG A 177 -6.93 15.81 -11.39
C ARG A 177 -6.63 16.58 -10.10
N ALA A 178 -6.32 17.86 -10.24
CA ALA A 178 -5.94 18.74 -9.13
C ALA A 178 -7.07 18.98 -8.11
N GLU A 179 -8.32 18.65 -8.45
CA GLU A 179 -9.50 18.78 -7.60
C GLU A 179 -9.69 17.62 -6.61
N LEU A 180 -9.04 16.47 -6.84
CA LEU A 180 -9.21 15.27 -6.00
C LEU A 180 -8.93 15.50 -4.50
N PRO A 181 -7.93 16.31 -4.08
CA PRO A 181 -7.75 16.61 -2.65
C PRO A 181 -9.00 17.20 -2.01
N SER A 182 -9.72 18.08 -2.71
CA SER A 182 -10.97 18.66 -2.21
C SER A 182 -12.08 17.61 -2.14
N ILE A 183 -12.22 16.76 -3.17
CA ILE A 183 -13.26 15.71 -3.23
C ILE A 183 -13.05 14.67 -2.12
N TYR A 184 -11.80 14.31 -1.82
CA TYR A 184 -11.45 13.25 -0.88
C TYR A 184 -11.13 13.73 0.53
N GLY A 185 -11.14 15.05 0.76
CA GLY A 185 -10.75 15.66 2.02
C GLY A 185 -9.28 15.45 2.37
N LEU A 186 -8.40 15.46 1.36
CA LEU A 186 -6.95 15.34 1.51
C LEU A 186 -6.30 16.72 1.67
N PRO A 187 -5.10 16.79 2.26
CA PRO A 187 -4.31 18.02 2.25
C PRO A 187 -4.05 18.49 0.82
N ALA A 188 -4.11 19.80 0.61
CA ALA A 188 -3.65 20.39 -0.65
C ALA A 188 -2.16 20.12 -0.83
N LEU A 189 -1.77 19.61 -2.00
CA LEU A 189 -0.36 19.38 -2.31
C LEU A 189 0.35 20.72 -2.55
N SER A 190 1.61 20.79 -2.14
CA SER A 190 2.44 21.94 -2.45
C SER A 190 2.60 22.05 -3.98
N PRO A 191 2.31 23.21 -4.60
CA PRO A 191 2.50 23.41 -6.04
C PRO A 191 3.99 23.42 -6.41
N THR A 192 4.89 23.50 -5.43
CA THR A 192 6.34 23.50 -5.62
C THR A 192 6.98 22.15 -5.29
N ILE A 193 6.20 21.08 -5.18
CA ILE A 193 6.74 19.75 -4.92
C ILE A 193 7.68 19.31 -6.04
N ARG A 194 8.82 18.76 -5.68
CA ARG A 194 9.83 18.26 -6.62
C ARG A 194 9.67 16.75 -6.74
N ILE A 195 9.75 16.22 -7.95
CA ILE A 195 9.78 14.78 -8.18
C ILE A 195 11.15 14.46 -8.75
N VAL A 196 11.89 13.61 -8.03
CA VAL A 196 13.24 13.21 -8.37
C VAL A 196 13.22 11.71 -8.58
N TYR A 197 13.52 11.27 -9.80
CA TYR A 197 13.78 9.88 -10.08
C TYR A 197 15.27 9.62 -9.87
N PHE A 198 15.61 8.76 -8.93
CA PHE A 198 16.98 8.50 -8.53
C PHE A 198 17.32 7.04 -8.77
N ALA A 199 18.45 6.77 -9.40
CA ALA A 199 18.88 5.43 -9.74
C ALA A 199 20.34 5.21 -9.33
N LEU A 200 20.63 3.96 -9.00
CA LEU A 200 21.96 3.45 -8.67
C LEU A 200 22.24 2.24 -9.55
N THR A 201 23.45 2.15 -10.08
CA THR A 201 24.00 0.89 -10.59
C THR A 201 25.04 0.38 -9.61
N HIS A 202 25.12 -0.93 -9.47
CA HIS A 202 26.03 -1.58 -8.53
C HIS A 202 26.35 -2.97 -9.04
N TRP A 203 27.49 -3.50 -8.60
CA TRP A 203 27.86 -4.86 -8.91
C TRP A 203 27.07 -5.82 -8.02
N ILE A 204 26.41 -6.82 -8.60
CA ILE A 204 25.81 -7.92 -7.84
C ILE A 204 26.34 -9.23 -8.41
N ASP A 205 26.94 -10.03 -7.54
CA ASP A 205 27.09 -11.46 -7.83
C ASP A 205 25.84 -12.20 -7.33
N PRO A 206 24.97 -12.69 -8.24
CA PRO A 206 23.73 -13.35 -7.85
C PRO A 206 23.94 -14.64 -7.04
N LYS A 207 25.14 -15.22 -7.04
CA LYS A 207 25.45 -16.43 -6.27
C LYS A 207 25.80 -16.15 -4.82
N THR A 208 26.35 -14.96 -4.55
CA THR A 208 26.82 -14.54 -3.23
C THR A 208 25.97 -13.42 -2.64
N TYR A 209 24.98 -12.95 -3.41
CA TYR A 209 24.06 -11.90 -3.00
C TYR A 209 23.34 -12.26 -1.70
N ASP A 210 23.63 -11.48 -0.66
CA ASP A 210 22.90 -11.48 0.61
C ASP A 210 22.20 -10.13 0.76
N PRO A 211 20.85 -10.07 0.77
CA PRO A 211 20.10 -8.84 0.98
C PRO A 211 20.20 -8.28 2.41
N SER A 212 21.09 -8.81 3.25
CA SER A 212 21.25 -8.34 4.63
C SER A 212 21.84 -6.93 4.72
N ALA A 213 21.67 -6.32 5.89
CA ALA A 213 22.22 -4.99 6.19
C ALA A 213 23.75 -4.92 6.12
N LYS A 214 24.44 -6.06 5.99
CA LYS A 214 25.91 -6.16 5.92
C LYS A 214 26.44 -6.22 4.48
N GLU A 215 25.57 -6.15 3.48
CA GLU A 215 25.99 -6.08 2.07
C GLU A 215 26.91 -4.86 1.86
N ASP A 216 28.11 -5.10 1.32
CA ASP A 216 29.00 -4.05 0.86
C ASP A 216 28.40 -3.42 -0.41
N LEU A 217 28.20 -2.10 -0.38
CA LEU A 217 27.55 -1.37 -1.46
C LEU A 217 28.58 -0.84 -2.47
N ASP A 218 28.98 -1.71 -3.39
CA ASP A 218 29.83 -1.33 -4.54
C ASP A 218 29.00 -0.61 -5.61
N ILE A 219 28.62 0.64 -5.33
CA ILE A 219 27.89 1.50 -6.27
C ILE A 219 28.84 1.95 -7.39
N LEU A 220 28.50 1.66 -8.64
CA LEU A 220 29.36 1.96 -9.80
C LEU A 220 29.12 3.37 -10.35
N ASP A 221 27.85 3.71 -10.53
CA ASP A 221 27.39 5.05 -10.87
C ASP A 221 26.01 5.34 -10.28
N PHE A 222 25.69 6.62 -10.19
CA PHE A 222 24.38 7.10 -9.76
C PHE A 222 23.92 8.26 -10.63
N GLY A 223 22.61 8.46 -10.67
CA GLY A 223 22.02 9.49 -11.50
C GLY A 223 20.63 9.85 -11.03
N TRP A 224 20.18 11.02 -11.47
CA TRP A 224 18.81 11.43 -11.22
C TRP A 224 18.21 12.22 -12.37
N TYR A 225 16.89 12.22 -12.43
CA TYR A 225 16.09 12.97 -13.37
C TYR A 225 14.99 13.73 -12.62
N GLU A 226 14.87 15.03 -12.91
CA GLU A 226 13.82 15.91 -12.38
C GLU A 226 12.98 16.44 -13.55
N PRO A 227 11.77 15.88 -13.82
CA PRO A 227 10.98 16.28 -14.98
C PRO A 227 10.60 17.76 -14.99
N GLY A 228 10.36 18.35 -13.81
CA GLY A 228 9.97 19.75 -13.68
C GLY A 228 11.02 20.73 -14.19
N THR A 229 12.30 20.34 -14.20
CA THR A 229 13.41 21.13 -14.75
C THR A 229 13.96 20.54 -16.05
N GLY A 230 13.50 19.34 -16.45
CA GLY A 230 14.08 18.57 -17.56
C GLY A 230 15.52 18.12 -17.32
N THR A 231 16.06 18.29 -16.10
CA THR A 231 17.46 18.03 -15.80
C THR A 231 17.68 16.55 -15.54
N THR A 232 18.61 15.94 -16.27
CA THR A 232 19.14 14.60 -15.97
C THR A 232 20.63 14.73 -15.67
N LYS A 233 21.06 14.17 -14.54
CA LYS A 233 22.48 14.11 -14.18
C LYS A 233 22.94 12.67 -14.03
N HIS A 234 24.20 12.43 -14.35
CA HIS A 234 24.83 11.12 -14.25
C HIS A 234 26.26 11.29 -13.72
N TYR A 235 26.58 10.55 -12.66
CA TYR A 235 27.86 10.61 -11.97
C TYR A 235 28.52 9.23 -11.96
N ILE A 236 29.74 9.16 -12.48
CA ILE A 236 30.58 7.95 -12.47
C ILE A 236 31.58 8.08 -11.32
N ILE A 237 31.66 7.06 -10.48
CA ILE A 237 32.60 7.04 -9.34
C ILE A 237 33.97 6.63 -9.89
N GLU A 238 34.96 7.51 -9.78
CA GLU A 238 36.28 7.37 -10.40
C GLU A 238 36.98 6.07 -9.94
N GLU A 239 36.94 5.80 -8.63
CA GLU A 239 37.58 4.67 -7.97
C GLU A 239 37.02 3.31 -8.44
N LEU A 240 35.75 3.29 -8.86
CA LEU A 240 35.02 2.10 -9.31
C LEU A 240 34.83 2.04 -10.83
N SER A 241 35.41 3.01 -11.57
CA SER A 241 35.33 3.10 -13.03
C SER A 241 35.98 1.90 -13.74
N ILE A 242 36.94 1.22 -13.10
CA ILE A 242 37.59 0.02 -13.65
C ILE A 242 36.61 -1.15 -13.73
N LEU A 243 35.75 -1.29 -12.72
CA LEU A 243 34.69 -2.31 -12.67
C LEU A 243 33.56 -2.01 -13.67
N SER A 244 33.51 -0.76 -14.15
CA SER A 244 32.41 -0.24 -14.95
C SER A 244 32.45 -0.57 -16.45
N LYS A 245 33.37 -1.41 -16.92
CA LYS A 245 33.63 -1.54 -18.38
C LYS A 245 32.72 -2.52 -19.11
N VAL A 246 32.02 -3.42 -18.41
CA VAL A 246 31.28 -4.50 -19.08
C VAL A 246 29.77 -4.27 -19.01
N GLY A 247 29.12 -4.12 -20.16
CA GLY A 247 27.66 -3.93 -20.26
C GLY A 247 27.18 -2.50 -19.97
N LYS A 248 28.09 -1.57 -19.72
CA LYS A 248 27.79 -0.14 -19.57
C LYS A 248 27.39 0.43 -20.92
N VAL A 249 26.34 1.25 -20.91
CA VAL A 249 25.90 2.02 -22.09
C VAL A 249 26.20 3.50 -21.90
N ASP A 250 26.34 4.21 -23.01
CA ASP A 250 26.55 5.65 -22.98
C ASP A 250 25.35 6.37 -22.35
N PHE A 251 25.63 7.44 -21.61
CA PHE A 251 24.60 8.32 -21.09
C PHE A 251 24.06 9.20 -22.23
N ILE A 252 22.81 8.97 -22.64
CA ILE A 252 22.24 9.59 -23.84
C ILE A 252 21.49 10.91 -23.57
N HIS A 253 21.47 11.37 -22.32
CA HIS A 253 20.73 12.56 -21.91
C HIS A 253 21.62 13.73 -21.47
N GLY A 254 22.92 13.66 -21.76
CA GLY A 254 23.89 14.69 -21.45
C GLY A 254 25.30 14.12 -21.33
N GLU A 255 26.14 14.81 -20.56
CA GLU A 255 27.50 14.37 -20.27
C GLU A 255 27.56 13.69 -18.90
N SER A 256 28.34 12.61 -18.81
CA SER A 256 28.61 11.96 -17.53
C SER A 256 29.69 12.74 -16.79
N THR A 257 29.47 13.04 -15.51
CA THR A 257 30.49 13.67 -14.66
C THR A 257 31.24 12.58 -13.91
N VAL A 258 32.55 12.48 -14.11
CA VAL A 258 33.40 11.61 -13.28
C VAL A 258 33.75 12.36 -12.00
N ILE A 259 33.50 11.76 -10.85
CA ILE A 259 33.79 12.35 -9.54
C ILE A 259 34.51 11.34 -8.65
N ALA A 260 35.40 11.83 -7.79
CA ALA A 260 35.97 11.02 -6.72
C ALA A 260 34.91 10.70 -5.66
N GLU A 261 35.07 9.59 -4.94
CA GLU A 261 34.15 9.13 -3.90
C GLU A 261 33.92 10.21 -2.82
N SER A 262 34.99 10.93 -2.47
CA SER A 262 34.96 12.06 -1.52
C SER A 262 34.03 13.22 -1.93
N GLN A 263 33.63 13.32 -3.20
CA GLN A 263 32.76 14.37 -3.72
C GLN A 263 31.29 13.96 -3.79
N ILE A 264 30.97 12.67 -3.60
CA ILE A 264 29.60 12.14 -3.65
C ILE A 264 28.68 12.86 -2.64
N PRO A 265 29.07 13.08 -1.37
CA PRO A 265 28.21 13.77 -0.40
C PRO A 265 27.81 15.17 -0.87
N ASN A 266 28.73 15.92 -1.50
CA ASN A 266 28.45 17.26 -1.98
C ASN A 266 27.48 17.24 -3.18
N ALA A 267 27.63 16.28 -4.09
CA ALA A 267 26.70 16.09 -5.19
C ALA A 267 25.29 15.74 -4.69
N LEU A 268 25.17 14.83 -3.71
CA LEU A 268 23.89 14.43 -3.13
C LEU A 268 23.25 15.53 -2.28
N ARG A 269 24.02 16.28 -1.47
CA ARG A 269 23.52 17.44 -0.73
C ARG A 269 22.94 18.50 -1.65
N SER A 270 23.51 18.68 -2.85
CA SER A 270 22.95 19.60 -3.84
C SER A 270 21.54 19.17 -4.31
N LEU A 271 21.30 17.85 -4.45
CA LEU A 271 20.01 17.30 -4.84
C LEU A 271 18.94 17.57 -3.79
N PHE A 272 19.29 17.36 -2.52
CA PHE A 272 18.42 17.56 -1.35
C PHE A 272 18.53 18.96 -0.75
N SER A 273 19.08 19.93 -1.48
CA SER A 273 19.11 21.32 -1.02
C SER A 273 17.77 22.03 -1.27
N GLY A 274 17.44 22.99 -0.39
CA GLY A 274 16.27 23.85 -0.52
C GLY A 274 15.08 23.45 0.36
N THR A 275 14.01 24.24 0.29
CA THR A 275 12.85 24.11 1.20
C THR A 275 11.66 23.36 0.59
N LYS A 276 11.74 23.02 -0.70
CA LYS A 276 10.63 22.39 -1.44
C LYS A 276 10.57 20.89 -1.12
N PRO A 277 9.39 20.33 -0.76
CA PRO A 277 9.27 18.91 -0.50
C PRO A 277 9.66 18.08 -1.73
N VAL A 278 10.29 16.93 -1.50
CA VAL A 278 10.81 16.05 -2.55
C VAL A 278 10.08 14.71 -2.49
N ILE A 279 9.58 14.26 -3.63
CA ILE A 279 9.19 12.87 -3.84
C ILE A 279 10.37 12.19 -4.54
N LEU A 280 11.05 11.30 -3.82
CA LEU A 280 12.14 10.51 -4.36
C LEU A 280 11.58 9.18 -4.86
N VAL A 281 11.60 9.00 -6.18
CA VAL A 281 11.22 7.76 -6.85
C VAL A 281 12.50 6.96 -7.10
N THR A 282 12.61 5.78 -6.49
CA THR A 282 13.78 4.91 -6.63
C THR A 282 13.36 3.47 -6.87
N HIS A 283 14.33 2.62 -7.19
CA HIS A 283 14.20 1.16 -7.19
C HIS A 283 15.03 0.61 -6.05
N ASP A 284 14.42 -0.20 -5.18
CA ASP A 284 15.08 -0.83 -4.03
C ASP A 284 15.49 0.21 -2.98
N TRP A 285 14.48 0.75 -2.28
CA TRP A 285 14.66 1.77 -1.26
C TRP A 285 15.63 1.33 -0.16
N ALA A 286 15.62 0.06 0.24
CA ALA A 286 16.53 -0.46 1.26
C ALA A 286 18.02 -0.32 0.87
N ARG A 287 18.36 -0.47 -0.42
CA ARG A 287 19.72 -0.22 -0.91
C ARG A 287 19.98 1.28 -1.07
N THR A 288 19.00 1.98 -1.65
CA THR A 288 19.09 3.44 -1.85
C THR A 288 19.31 4.17 -0.53
N SER A 289 18.59 3.82 0.52
CA SER A 289 18.69 4.47 1.83
C SER A 289 20.05 4.25 2.46
N ARG A 290 20.60 3.02 2.39
CA ARG A 290 21.94 2.71 2.89
C ARG A 290 23.02 3.49 2.15
N PHE A 291 22.93 3.59 0.82
CA PHE A 291 23.84 4.42 0.04
C PHE A 291 23.73 5.89 0.44
N LEU A 292 22.52 6.44 0.54
CA LEU A 292 22.34 7.83 0.96
C LEU A 292 22.89 8.08 2.38
N SER A 293 22.59 7.18 3.33
CA SER A 293 23.10 7.26 4.71
C SER A 293 24.63 7.15 4.78
N SER A 294 25.27 6.34 3.92
CA SER A 294 26.74 6.25 3.88
C SER A 294 27.40 7.53 3.36
N GLN A 295 26.63 8.44 2.76
CA GLN A 295 27.07 9.73 2.24
C GLN A 295 26.57 10.89 3.12
N ASP A 296 26.31 10.62 4.41
CA ASP A 296 25.80 11.56 5.41
C ASP A 296 24.47 12.25 5.04
N ILE A 297 23.62 11.59 4.25
CA ILE A 297 22.23 12.05 4.02
C ILE A 297 21.32 11.37 5.05
N GLU A 298 20.67 12.16 5.91
CA GLU A 298 19.79 11.67 6.96
C GLU A 298 18.49 11.06 6.37
N THR A 299 18.45 9.72 6.28
CA THR A 299 17.28 8.98 5.75
C THR A 299 16.33 8.44 6.82
N ASP A 300 16.65 8.60 8.11
CA ASP A 300 15.89 8.03 9.24
C ASP A 300 14.66 8.87 9.64
N SER A 301 14.41 10.00 8.97
CA SER A 301 13.26 10.85 9.27
C SER A 301 11.93 10.14 8.92
N THR A 302 10.87 10.47 9.67
CA THR A 302 9.56 9.80 9.52
C THR A 302 8.94 9.92 8.12
N THR A 303 9.28 10.96 7.35
CA THR A 303 8.75 11.18 6.00
C THR A 303 9.32 10.18 4.99
N TRP A 304 10.57 9.75 5.17
CA TRP A 304 11.20 8.74 4.32
C TRP A 304 10.49 7.39 4.42
N HIS A 305 10.14 6.96 5.64
CA HIS A 305 9.53 5.64 5.88
C HIS A 305 8.03 5.55 5.59
N ASN A 306 7.30 6.65 5.79
CA ASN A 306 5.85 6.65 5.57
C ASN A 306 5.47 6.92 4.11
N GLY A 307 6.47 7.22 3.26
CA GLY A 307 6.29 7.49 1.85
C GLY A 307 5.33 8.64 1.58
N VAL A 308 4.66 8.57 0.43
CA VAL A 308 3.71 9.59 -0.02
C VAL A 308 2.38 9.58 0.72
N GLY A 309 2.11 8.57 1.55
CA GLY A 309 0.91 8.52 2.40
C GLY A 309 0.82 9.70 3.37
N THR A 310 1.95 10.16 3.93
CA THR A 310 1.98 11.35 4.81
C THR A 310 1.62 12.63 4.06
N LEU A 311 2.18 12.81 2.86
CA LEU A 311 1.89 13.93 1.98
C LEU A 311 0.40 14.01 1.62
N LEU A 312 -0.23 12.85 1.43
CA LEU A 312 -1.66 12.72 1.11
C LEU A 312 -2.58 12.72 2.35
N GLY A 313 -2.05 12.88 3.57
CA GLY A 313 -2.83 12.89 4.80
C GLY A 313 -3.30 11.51 5.29
N PHE A 314 -2.79 10.43 4.70
CA PHE A 314 -2.98 9.04 5.19
C PHE A 314 -1.93 8.62 6.22
N GLY A 315 -0.94 9.47 6.47
CA GLY A 315 0.07 9.26 7.50
C GLY A 315 -0.61 9.11 8.86
N ARG A 316 -0.61 7.89 9.40
CA ARG A 316 -1.01 7.69 10.79
C ARG A 316 0.16 8.14 11.65
N PRO A 317 -0.07 8.98 12.68
CA PRO A 317 0.91 9.09 13.75
C PRO A 317 1.22 7.65 14.14
N ARG A 318 2.49 7.25 14.05
CA ARG A 318 2.92 6.06 14.77
C ARG A 318 2.65 6.43 16.21
N GLU A 319 1.50 6.02 16.74
CA GLU A 319 1.39 5.85 18.18
C GLU A 319 2.62 5.04 18.50
N HIS A 320 3.60 5.67 19.14
CA HIS A 320 4.74 4.96 19.66
C HIS A 320 4.12 3.85 20.48
N VAL A 321 4.11 2.63 19.93
CA VAL A 321 3.65 1.44 20.61
C VAL A 321 4.73 1.22 21.66
N LEU A 322 4.68 2.03 22.72
CA LEU A 322 5.42 1.86 23.96
C LEU A 322 5.11 0.43 24.36
N GLY A 323 6.10 -0.43 24.16
CA GLY A 323 5.98 -1.88 24.08
C GLY A 323 4.83 -2.43 24.91
N ARG A 324 3.67 -2.60 24.30
CA ARG A 324 2.63 -3.42 24.87
C ARG A 324 2.99 -4.84 24.49
N GLN A 325 3.97 -5.38 25.23
CA GLN A 325 4.16 -6.81 25.36
C GLN A 325 2.77 -7.43 25.51
N THR A 326 2.56 -8.46 24.72
CA THR A 326 1.41 -9.36 24.67
C THR A 326 1.03 -9.85 26.07
N ALA A 327 0.33 -9.03 26.84
CA ALA A 327 -0.41 -9.48 28.00
C ALA A 327 -1.76 -9.97 27.49
N ASN A 328 -1.88 -11.30 27.40
CA ASN A 328 -3.12 -12.08 27.36
C ASN A 328 -4.34 -11.27 27.82
N ARG A 329 -5.14 -10.80 26.87
CA ARG A 329 -6.44 -10.20 27.19
C ARG A 329 -7.55 -11.13 26.71
N HIS A 330 -7.77 -12.18 27.51
CA HIS A 330 -9.10 -12.78 27.64
C HIS A 330 -10.06 -11.69 28.14
N GLN A 331 -10.73 -10.98 27.22
CA GLN A 331 -11.94 -10.25 27.54
C GLN A 331 -13.13 -11.15 27.25
N SER A 332 -13.59 -11.84 28.29
CA SER A 332 -14.93 -12.40 28.32
C SER A 332 -15.93 -11.24 28.31
N ILE A 333 -16.57 -11.04 27.16
CA ILE A 333 -17.77 -10.20 27.08
C ILE A 333 -18.92 -11.08 27.54
N ASN A 334 -19.19 -11.00 28.84
CA ASN A 334 -20.34 -11.61 29.47
C ASN A 334 -21.50 -10.61 29.44
N SER A 335 -22.14 -10.45 28.29
CA SER A 335 -23.35 -9.65 28.14
C SER A 335 -24.57 -10.54 28.40
N ARG A 336 -24.90 -10.72 29.69
CA ARG A 336 -26.21 -11.22 30.11
C ARG A 336 -27.26 -10.17 29.78
N SER A 337 -28.12 -10.44 28.81
CA SER A 337 -29.46 -9.86 28.74
C SER A 337 -30.48 -11.00 28.64
N SER A 338 -31.29 -11.04 29.69
CA SER A 338 -32.46 -11.86 29.90
C SER A 338 -33.55 -11.53 28.88
N SER A 339 -34.18 -12.54 28.24
CA SER A 339 -35.59 -12.87 28.49
C SER A 339 -36.15 -13.95 27.52
N HIS A 340 -36.88 -14.88 28.13
CA HIS A 340 -37.94 -15.77 27.62
C HIS A 340 -37.67 -16.94 26.66
N PRO A 341 -38.02 -18.17 27.07
CA PRO A 341 -38.28 -19.30 26.18
C PRO A 341 -39.79 -19.37 25.85
N THR A 342 -40.13 -19.30 24.56
CA THR A 342 -41.39 -19.86 24.06
C THR A 342 -41.09 -21.23 23.47
N SER A 343 -41.61 -22.26 24.16
CA SER A 343 -41.76 -23.61 23.66
C SER A 343 -42.68 -23.61 22.43
N VAL A 344 -42.18 -24.10 21.30
CA VAL A 344 -43.05 -24.60 20.23
C VAL A 344 -42.51 -25.98 19.85
N GLU A 345 -43.28 -26.98 20.24
CA GLU A 345 -43.24 -28.34 19.73
C GLU A 345 -43.49 -28.32 18.23
N CYS A 346 -42.66 -29.03 17.45
CA CYS A 346 -43.06 -29.61 16.18
C CYS A 346 -42.10 -30.76 15.85
N SER A 347 -42.55 -31.98 16.13
CA SER A 347 -42.16 -33.22 15.43
C SER A 347 -43.14 -33.42 14.26
N PRO A 348 -42.97 -34.42 13.36
CA PRO A 348 -41.74 -34.96 12.73
C PRO A 348 -41.91 -35.14 11.20
N LYS A 349 -40.90 -35.77 10.57
CA LYS A 349 -40.83 -36.39 9.23
C LYS A 349 -40.20 -35.52 8.13
N ASP A 350 -39.01 -35.90 7.67
CA ASP A 350 -38.93 -36.82 6.54
C ASP A 350 -37.61 -37.57 6.50
N GLU A 351 -37.74 -38.83 6.12
CA GLU A 351 -36.72 -39.84 5.93
C GLU A 351 -35.86 -39.48 4.73
N PHE A 352 -34.53 -39.46 4.90
CA PHE A 352 -33.63 -39.77 3.79
C PHE A 352 -32.50 -40.65 4.31
N GLU A 353 -32.60 -41.91 3.95
CA GLU A 353 -31.58 -42.94 4.06
C GLU A 353 -30.43 -42.61 3.11
N HIS A 354 -29.20 -42.52 3.63
CA HIS A 354 -28.03 -42.94 2.88
C HIS A 354 -27.06 -43.66 3.81
N GLY A 355 -26.89 -44.95 3.51
CA GLY A 355 -26.01 -45.85 4.23
C GLY A 355 -24.54 -45.44 4.09
N VAL A 356 -23.88 -45.38 5.23
CA VAL A 356 -22.42 -45.44 5.30
C VAL A 356 -22.05 -46.58 6.22
N LYS A 357 -21.19 -47.45 5.69
CA LYS A 357 -20.70 -48.68 6.30
C LYS A 357 -20.03 -48.40 7.64
N SER A 358 -20.43 -49.17 8.63
CA SER A 358 -19.76 -49.36 9.91
C SER A 358 -18.36 -49.94 9.71
N GLU A 359 -17.37 -49.36 10.39
CA GLU A 359 -16.22 -50.11 10.89
C GLU A 359 -16.11 -49.92 12.40
N ASP A 360 -15.95 -51.06 13.05
CA ASP A 360 -15.96 -51.29 14.47
C ASP A 360 -14.69 -50.82 15.19
N GLY A 361 -14.89 -50.36 16.42
CA GLY A 361 -14.13 -50.90 17.54
C GLY A 361 -13.01 -50.05 18.12
N LYS A 362 -13.31 -49.36 19.23
CA LYS A 362 -12.61 -49.62 20.51
C LYS A 362 -13.32 -49.03 21.72
N LEU A 363 -13.60 -49.92 22.67
CA LEU A 363 -14.07 -49.71 24.02
C LEU A 363 -12.93 -49.24 24.94
N GLY A 364 -13.25 -48.48 25.99
CA GLY A 364 -12.48 -48.55 27.23
C GLY A 364 -12.56 -47.34 28.17
N MET A 365 -13.39 -47.46 29.21
CA MET A 365 -13.14 -47.09 30.63
C MET A 365 -12.94 -45.58 30.98
N ALA A 366 -13.81 -44.88 31.71
CA ALA A 366 -14.32 -45.04 33.09
C ALA A 366 -13.59 -44.17 34.14
N PHE A 367 -14.39 -43.57 35.03
CA PHE A 367 -14.08 -42.92 36.32
C PHE A 367 -13.39 -41.54 36.28
N SER A 368 -13.59 -40.59 37.19
CA SER A 368 -14.57 -40.35 38.27
C SER A 368 -14.25 -38.96 38.86
N HIS A 369 -15.20 -38.44 39.64
CA HIS A 369 -15.18 -37.15 40.34
C HIS A 369 -13.86 -36.77 41.05
N GLY A 370 -13.31 -35.61 40.69
CA GLY A 370 -12.30 -34.88 41.47
C GLY A 370 -12.90 -33.63 42.12
N LYS A 371 -12.94 -33.63 43.45
CA LYS A 371 -13.39 -32.53 44.33
C LYS A 371 -12.55 -31.26 44.09
N ARG A 372 -13.20 -30.09 43.97
CA ARG A 372 -12.53 -28.79 44.10
C ARG A 372 -12.54 -28.35 45.55
N GLU A 373 -11.37 -28.42 46.17
CA GLU A 373 -11.04 -27.75 47.42
C GLU A 373 -11.22 -26.24 47.29
N ARG A 374 -11.88 -25.66 48.29
CA ARG A 374 -11.94 -24.22 48.54
C ARG A 374 -10.67 -23.83 49.26
N ASP A 375 -9.87 -22.95 48.67
CA ASP A 375 -8.79 -22.28 49.39
C ASP A 375 -9.27 -20.91 49.89
N PRO A 376 -9.30 -20.65 51.20
CA PRO A 376 -9.66 -19.37 51.76
C PRO A 376 -8.42 -18.52 52.05
N ARG A 377 -8.54 -17.22 51.79
CA ARG A 377 -7.84 -16.13 52.50
C ARG A 377 -6.31 -16.09 52.39
N SER A 378 -5.81 -15.08 51.67
CA SER A 378 -4.67 -14.31 52.17
C SER A 378 -5.03 -12.82 52.20
N LEU A 379 -4.96 -12.29 53.41
CA LEU A 379 -5.19 -10.90 53.78
C LEU A 379 -3.83 -10.17 53.85
N SER A 380 -3.80 -8.97 53.26
CA SER A 380 -2.99 -7.81 53.69
C SER A 380 -1.46 -7.84 53.42
N PRO A 381 -0.69 -6.74 53.59
CA PRO A 381 -1.07 -5.36 53.92
C PRO A 381 -0.36 -4.23 53.15
N ARG A 382 -0.92 -3.02 53.29
CA ARG A 382 -0.33 -1.67 53.25
C ARG A 382 1.21 -1.56 53.26
N SER A 383 1.73 -0.74 52.35
CA SER A 383 2.85 0.21 52.55
C SER A 383 3.08 0.94 51.20
N ARG A 384 3.61 2.15 51.07
CA ARG A 384 3.99 3.26 51.96
C ARG A 384 4.12 4.47 51.03
N THR A 385 3.42 5.56 51.33
CA THR A 385 3.69 6.89 50.78
C THR A 385 5.09 7.34 51.19
N ARG A 386 5.93 7.75 50.23
CA ARG A 386 7.13 8.56 50.48
C ARG A 386 6.85 10.01 50.09
N PRO A 387 7.05 10.99 50.97
CA PRO A 387 7.22 12.38 50.58
C PRO A 387 8.68 12.61 50.15
N LEU A 388 8.89 13.24 49.01
CA LEU A 388 10.21 13.70 48.58
C LEU A 388 10.54 15.01 49.30
N GLU A 389 11.57 14.97 50.13
CA GLU A 389 12.23 16.13 50.73
C GLU A 389 12.74 17.10 49.66
N ARG A 390 12.35 18.36 49.80
CA ARG A 390 13.01 19.51 49.18
C ARG A 390 14.40 19.64 49.81
N GLN A 391 15.43 19.38 49.03
CA GLN A 391 16.79 19.84 49.33
C GLN A 391 17.05 21.09 48.52
N ASP A 392 16.91 22.25 49.18
CA ASP A 392 17.50 23.52 48.76
C ASP A 392 19.02 23.33 48.72
N ARG A 393 19.58 23.25 47.50
CA ARG A 393 21.02 23.35 47.28
C ARG A 393 21.34 24.73 46.74
N HIS A 394 22.02 25.49 47.57
CA HIS A 394 22.73 26.73 47.27
C HIS A 394 23.47 26.66 45.93
N SER A 395 22.94 27.33 44.92
CA SER A 395 23.64 27.68 43.69
C SER A 395 24.73 28.71 44.01
N ARG A 396 25.98 28.24 44.05
CA ARG A 396 27.15 29.12 43.96
C ARG A 396 27.17 29.72 42.53
N PRO A 397 27.38 31.03 42.37
CA PRO A 397 27.61 31.59 41.05
C PRO A 397 28.94 31.06 40.52
N ILE A 398 28.88 30.25 39.48
CA ILE A 398 30.04 29.88 38.68
C ILE A 398 30.37 31.13 37.87
N PHE A 399 31.44 31.83 38.24
CA PHE A 399 32.09 32.81 37.37
C PHE A 399 32.51 32.08 36.10
N ARG A 400 31.80 32.35 35.00
CA ARG A 400 32.30 32.04 33.66
C ARG A 400 33.24 33.18 33.29
N PRO A 401 34.48 32.89 32.85
CA PRO A 401 35.31 33.88 32.20
C PRO A 401 34.54 34.40 30.98
N ASP A 402 34.48 35.73 30.84
CA ASP A 402 34.08 36.38 29.61
C ASP A 402 35.18 36.09 28.57
N GLU A 403 35.10 34.90 27.95
CA GLU A 403 35.81 34.65 26.70
C GLU A 403 34.93 35.24 25.60
N ASP A 404 35.35 36.39 25.10
CA ASP A 404 34.95 36.94 23.81
C ASP A 404 35.39 35.96 22.71
N GLU A 405 34.75 34.78 22.66
CA GLU A 405 34.86 33.87 21.54
C GLU A 405 34.22 34.59 20.35
N GLU A 406 35.08 35.06 19.44
CA GLU A 406 34.72 35.40 18.09
C GLU A 406 33.88 34.24 17.56
N ASN A 407 32.55 34.43 17.57
CA ASN A 407 31.56 33.54 17.02
C ASN A 407 31.81 33.50 15.51
N GLU A 408 32.81 32.72 15.08
CA GLU A 408 32.93 32.23 13.72
C GLU A 408 31.61 31.54 13.44
N GLY A 409 30.72 32.26 12.75
CA GLY A 409 29.33 31.87 12.60
C GLY A 409 29.30 30.46 12.04
N ILE A 410 28.90 29.51 12.88
CA ILE A 410 28.70 28.12 12.48
C ILE A 410 27.69 28.17 11.35
N GLU A 411 28.17 28.01 10.10
CA GLU A 411 27.33 27.98 8.93
C GLU A 411 26.45 26.74 9.05
N HIS A 412 25.25 26.93 9.59
CA HIS A 412 24.28 25.85 9.68
C HIS A 412 23.97 25.36 8.27
N PRO A 413 24.11 24.06 7.99
CA PRO A 413 23.77 23.53 6.68
C PRO A 413 22.32 23.89 6.35
N PRO A 414 22.02 24.19 5.07
CA PRO A 414 20.66 24.53 4.68
C PRO A 414 19.70 23.41 5.10
N PRO A 415 18.48 23.74 5.56
CA PRO A 415 17.53 22.74 6.02
C PRO A 415 17.23 21.73 4.91
N ILE A 416 17.27 20.43 5.24
CA ILE A 416 16.90 19.35 4.34
C ILE A 416 15.36 19.37 4.18
N PRO A 417 14.83 19.34 2.94
CA PRO A 417 13.40 19.32 2.72
C PRO A 417 12.78 18.01 3.20
N ALA A 418 11.46 18.01 3.43
CA ALA A 418 10.73 16.77 3.64
C ALA A 418 10.84 15.87 2.39
N VAL A 419 11.38 14.67 2.55
CA VAL A 419 11.52 13.67 1.48
C VAL A 419 10.51 12.55 1.68
N HIS A 420 9.77 12.21 0.62
CA HIS A 420 8.78 11.14 0.55
C HIS A 420 9.21 10.11 -0.48
N ILE A 421 9.18 8.83 -0.11
CA ILE A 421 9.64 7.74 -0.97
C ILE A 421 8.51 7.11 -1.79
N ILE A 422 8.81 6.82 -3.06
CA ILE A 422 8.12 5.84 -3.89
C ILE A 422 9.16 4.81 -4.34
N ASP A 423 9.04 3.58 -3.86
CA ASP A 423 9.87 2.47 -4.34
C ASP A 423 9.13 1.71 -5.45
N ILE A 424 9.57 1.88 -6.70
CA ILE A 424 8.94 1.24 -7.86
C ILE A 424 9.06 -0.29 -7.81
N ARG A 425 10.04 -0.83 -7.08
CA ARG A 425 10.18 -2.27 -6.85
C ARG A 425 9.06 -2.79 -5.95
N GLU A 426 8.78 -2.12 -4.84
CA GLU A 426 7.65 -2.49 -3.97
C GLU A 426 6.31 -2.38 -4.71
N LEU A 427 6.13 -1.34 -5.54
CA LEU A 427 4.94 -1.18 -6.37
C LEU A 427 4.77 -2.35 -7.35
N PHE A 428 5.87 -2.80 -7.95
CA PHE A 428 5.86 -3.96 -8.84
C PHE A 428 5.54 -5.27 -8.09
N ILE A 429 6.12 -5.49 -6.90
CA ILE A 429 5.84 -6.66 -6.05
C ILE A 429 4.36 -6.70 -5.65
N ALA A 430 3.72 -5.54 -5.44
CA ALA A 430 2.29 -5.47 -5.16
C ALA A 430 1.41 -5.96 -6.31
N LEU A 431 1.92 -5.91 -7.55
CA LEU A 431 1.20 -6.34 -8.77
C LEU A 431 1.54 -7.78 -9.19
N ALA A 432 2.80 -8.15 -9.11
CA ALA A 432 3.27 -9.49 -9.41
C ALA A 432 3.69 -10.12 -8.08
N PRO A 433 2.85 -10.95 -7.43
CA PRO A 433 3.29 -11.68 -6.25
C PRO A 433 4.41 -12.62 -6.67
N THR A 434 5.64 -12.23 -6.34
CA THR A 434 6.83 -13.02 -6.65
C THR A 434 7.35 -13.64 -5.36
N HIS A 435 7.72 -14.92 -5.41
CA HIS A 435 8.46 -15.54 -4.31
C HIS A 435 9.92 -15.08 -4.23
N ARG A 436 10.39 -14.32 -5.22
CA ARG A 436 11.75 -13.80 -5.23
C ARG A 436 11.86 -12.66 -4.25
N SER A 437 12.74 -12.84 -3.26
CA SER A 437 13.12 -11.79 -2.32
C SER A 437 13.81 -10.61 -2.99
N PHE A 438 14.23 -10.77 -4.26
CA PHE A 438 15.03 -9.81 -5.00
C PHE A 438 14.57 -9.71 -6.46
N ILE A 439 14.36 -8.47 -6.93
CA ILE A 439 13.98 -8.16 -8.30
C ILE A 439 14.90 -7.04 -8.76
N LEU A 440 15.62 -7.30 -9.86
CA LEU A 440 16.47 -6.31 -10.51
C LEU A 440 15.66 -5.39 -11.41
N TYR A 441 16.11 -4.14 -11.53
CA TYR A 441 15.44 -3.16 -12.38
C TYR A 441 15.31 -3.63 -13.85
N PRO A 442 16.37 -4.15 -14.53
CA PRO A 442 16.22 -4.66 -15.90
C PRO A 442 15.12 -5.72 -16.05
N SER A 443 15.05 -6.69 -15.13
CA SER A 443 14.01 -7.74 -15.15
C SER A 443 12.60 -7.16 -14.97
N MET A 444 12.47 -6.19 -14.06
CA MET A 444 11.21 -5.48 -13.84
C MET A 444 10.81 -4.66 -15.07
N ALA A 445 11.74 -3.88 -15.62
CA ALA A 445 11.54 -3.04 -16.81
C ALA A 445 11.11 -3.88 -18.02
N ASN A 446 11.81 -4.99 -18.30
CA ASN A 446 11.46 -5.90 -19.40
C ASN A 446 10.05 -6.50 -19.22
N ARG A 447 9.64 -6.81 -17.98
CA ARG A 447 8.28 -7.28 -17.69
C ARG A 447 7.22 -6.19 -17.88
N LEU A 448 7.59 -4.92 -17.69
CA LEU A 448 6.75 -3.76 -18.00
C LEU A 448 6.77 -3.39 -19.50
N GLY A 449 7.51 -4.12 -20.33
CA GLY A 449 7.66 -3.84 -21.76
C GLY A 449 8.67 -2.75 -22.09
N LEU A 450 9.54 -2.39 -21.14
CA LEU A 450 10.61 -1.42 -21.33
C LEU A 450 11.91 -2.16 -21.67
N GLU A 451 12.53 -1.78 -22.79
CA GLU A 451 13.84 -2.31 -23.18
C GLU A 451 14.97 -1.65 -22.37
N VAL A 452 15.88 -2.46 -21.84
CA VAL A 452 17.07 -1.98 -21.12
C VAL A 452 18.31 -2.46 -21.87
N GLU A 453 18.92 -1.56 -22.66
CA GLU A 453 20.05 -1.88 -23.54
C GLU A 453 21.35 -2.18 -22.77
N GLY A 454 21.43 -1.72 -21.53
CA GLY A 454 22.52 -1.97 -20.60
C GLY A 454 22.35 -1.13 -19.35
N TRP A 455 23.43 -0.98 -18.59
CA TRP A 455 23.38 -0.25 -17.33
C TRP A 455 24.01 1.15 -17.44
N CYS A 456 23.27 2.14 -16.96
CA CYS A 456 23.68 3.52 -16.77
C CYS A 456 22.64 4.16 -15.85
N ALA A 457 23.03 4.57 -14.64
CA ALA A 457 22.08 5.12 -13.68
C ALA A 457 21.35 6.36 -14.21
N GLY A 458 22.01 7.21 -15.00
CA GLY A 458 21.39 8.38 -15.62
C GLY A 458 20.25 8.03 -16.58
N ASN A 459 20.43 7.01 -17.42
CA ASN A 459 19.39 6.52 -18.34
C ASN A 459 18.25 5.85 -17.55
N TRP A 460 18.57 5.02 -16.57
CA TRP A 460 17.58 4.36 -15.70
C TRP A 460 16.73 5.36 -14.92
N ALA A 461 17.33 6.41 -14.36
CA ALA A 461 16.61 7.47 -13.66
C ALA A 461 15.52 8.10 -14.55
N ARG A 462 15.82 8.35 -15.83
CA ARG A 462 14.81 8.86 -16.76
C ARG A 462 13.73 7.81 -17.04
N GLN A 463 14.14 6.56 -17.23
CA GLN A 463 13.25 5.45 -17.53
C GLN A 463 12.32 5.09 -16.35
N PHE A 464 12.72 5.36 -15.09
CA PHE A 464 11.86 5.22 -13.91
C PHE A 464 10.60 6.07 -13.99
N SER A 465 10.62 7.22 -14.69
CA SER A 465 9.42 8.03 -14.92
C SER A 465 8.39 7.29 -15.77
N THR A 466 8.85 6.66 -16.84
CA THR A 466 8.00 5.80 -17.69
C THR A 466 7.56 4.56 -16.93
N ALA A 467 8.46 3.90 -16.20
CA ALA A 467 8.14 2.71 -15.42
C ALA A 467 7.08 3.00 -14.35
N LEU A 468 7.19 4.12 -13.64
CA LEU A 468 6.18 4.56 -12.68
C LEU A 468 4.82 4.78 -13.38
N GLY A 469 4.81 5.52 -14.50
CA GLY A 469 3.57 5.71 -15.29
C GLY A 469 2.93 4.39 -15.74
N LEU A 470 3.74 3.41 -16.14
CA LEU A 470 3.25 2.07 -16.50
C LEU A 470 2.78 1.28 -15.28
N LEU A 471 3.36 1.45 -14.11
CA LEU A 471 2.94 0.75 -12.90
C LEU A 471 1.57 1.27 -12.41
N ILE A 472 1.42 2.60 -12.30
CA ILE A 472 0.29 3.21 -11.56
C ILE A 472 -0.62 4.10 -12.41
N GLY A 473 -0.30 4.39 -13.67
CA GLY A 473 -0.86 5.55 -14.37
C GLY A 473 -2.32 5.44 -14.82
N GLN A 474 -2.91 4.24 -14.93
CA GLN A 474 -4.21 4.08 -15.58
C GLN A 474 -5.20 3.29 -14.74
N SER A 475 -4.86 2.05 -14.40
CA SER A 475 -5.80 1.11 -13.81
C SER A 475 -5.62 0.98 -12.29
N PRO A 476 -6.71 0.77 -11.52
CA PRO A 476 -6.61 0.37 -10.13
C PRO A 476 -5.87 -0.96 -9.98
N ILE A 477 -5.30 -1.21 -8.80
CA ILE A 477 -4.38 -2.33 -8.54
C ILE A 477 -4.87 -3.68 -9.05
N HIS A 478 -6.14 -4.03 -8.84
CA HIS A 478 -6.69 -5.33 -9.24
C HIS A 478 -6.78 -5.51 -10.77
N GLN A 479 -7.18 -4.47 -11.51
CA GLN A 479 -7.15 -4.48 -12.97
C GLN A 479 -5.71 -4.53 -13.46
N ARG A 480 -4.81 -3.79 -12.79
CA ARG A 480 -3.39 -3.76 -13.16
C ARG A 480 -2.69 -5.11 -12.96
N ILE A 481 -3.06 -5.87 -11.91
CA ILE A 481 -2.60 -7.24 -11.71
C ILE A 481 -2.97 -8.11 -12.94
N GLU A 482 -4.23 -8.05 -13.37
CA GLU A 482 -4.71 -8.81 -14.54
C GLU A 482 -4.04 -8.38 -15.85
N GLU A 483 -3.88 -7.07 -16.06
CA GLU A 483 -3.16 -6.54 -17.22
C GLU A 483 -1.70 -6.99 -17.24
N LEU A 484 -1.01 -6.94 -16.10
CA LEU A 484 0.38 -7.36 -15.98
C LEU A 484 0.53 -8.88 -16.20
N ARG A 485 -0.46 -9.69 -15.78
CA ARG A 485 -0.50 -11.13 -16.08
C ARG A 485 -0.61 -11.38 -17.59
N ARG A 486 -1.48 -10.64 -18.27
CA ARG A 486 -1.72 -10.77 -19.73
C ARG A 486 -0.59 -10.19 -20.58
N THR A 487 0.19 -9.26 -20.05
CA THR A 487 1.27 -8.61 -20.80
C THR A 487 2.39 -9.64 -21.03
N PRO A 488 2.70 -10.01 -22.29
CA PRO A 488 3.82 -10.89 -22.58
C PRO A 488 5.12 -10.19 -22.16
N SER A 489 6.01 -10.92 -21.50
CA SER A 489 7.34 -10.39 -21.19
C SER A 489 8.05 -10.06 -22.51
N VAL A 490 8.68 -8.89 -22.60
CA VAL A 490 9.62 -8.62 -23.69
C VAL A 490 10.81 -9.54 -23.48
N ALA A 491 11.08 -10.41 -24.45
CA ALA A 491 12.27 -11.24 -24.42
C ALA A 491 13.49 -10.30 -24.40
N PRO A 492 14.44 -10.47 -23.47
CA PRO A 492 15.66 -9.69 -23.50
C PRO A 492 16.29 -9.86 -24.89
N ARG A 493 16.61 -8.75 -25.56
CA ARG A 493 17.33 -8.83 -26.83
C ARG A 493 18.63 -9.55 -26.53
N VAL A 494 18.77 -10.75 -27.07
CA VAL A 494 20.02 -11.52 -27.02
C VAL A 494 21.03 -10.75 -27.86
N SER A 495 21.66 -9.74 -27.26
CA SER A 495 22.78 -9.08 -27.89
C SER A 495 23.89 -10.13 -28.00
N VAL A 496 24.46 -10.26 -29.21
CA VAL A 496 25.50 -11.25 -29.56
C VAL A 496 26.81 -10.99 -28.80
N THR A 497 26.88 -9.90 -28.04
CA THR A 497 27.94 -9.64 -27.08
C THR A 497 27.75 -10.52 -25.86
N LYS A 498 28.80 -11.26 -25.48
CA LYS A 498 28.92 -11.99 -24.20
C LYS A 498 28.68 -11.01 -23.04
N VAL A 499 27.42 -10.74 -22.71
CA VAL A 499 27.04 -10.04 -21.49
C VAL A 499 27.40 -11.01 -20.37
N PRO A 500 28.37 -10.70 -19.49
CA PRO A 500 28.59 -11.53 -18.33
C PRO A 500 27.30 -11.50 -17.50
N THR A 501 26.99 -12.65 -16.92
CA THR A 501 25.86 -13.00 -16.06
C THR A 501 25.81 -12.18 -14.76
N VAL A 502 25.99 -10.86 -14.84
CA VAL A 502 26.23 -9.93 -13.73
C VAL A 502 25.01 -9.03 -13.47
N LEU A 503 24.04 -8.98 -14.38
CA LEU A 503 22.75 -8.30 -14.15
C LEU A 503 21.52 -9.08 -14.60
N GLU A 504 21.69 -10.22 -15.28
CA GLU A 504 20.63 -11.20 -15.53
C GLU A 504 20.94 -12.48 -14.77
N GLY A 505 20.89 -12.39 -13.43
CA GLY A 505 20.88 -13.55 -12.57
C GLY A 505 19.49 -14.20 -12.61
N ILE A 506 19.22 -15.02 -13.63
CA ILE A 506 18.28 -16.13 -13.47
C ILE A 506 18.83 -16.93 -12.28
N ALA A 507 18.10 -16.88 -11.18
CA ALA A 507 18.30 -17.77 -10.05
C ALA A 507 18.34 -19.21 -10.60
N GLY A 508 19.54 -19.80 -10.54
CA GLY A 508 19.85 -21.22 -10.73
C GLY A 508 19.03 -21.99 -11.77
N SER A 509 19.62 -22.22 -12.93
CA SER A 509 19.61 -23.58 -13.49
C SER A 509 20.83 -23.78 -14.38
N GLY A 510 21.39 -24.99 -14.33
CA GLY A 510 22.20 -25.49 -15.43
C GLY A 510 21.39 -25.46 -16.72
N LYS A 511 22.01 -25.85 -17.84
CA LYS A 511 21.44 -25.83 -19.19
C LYS A 511 20.09 -26.54 -19.42
N ASP A 512 19.40 -26.99 -18.39
CA ASP A 512 18.09 -27.62 -18.48
C ASP A 512 17.01 -26.53 -18.37
N GLU A 513 16.39 -26.29 -19.53
CA GLU A 513 15.13 -25.56 -19.78
C GLU A 513 14.92 -24.25 -18.99
N ALA A 514 15.13 -23.13 -19.68
CA ALA A 514 14.70 -21.81 -19.26
C ALA A 514 13.17 -21.72 -19.21
N GLN A 515 12.55 -22.33 -18.19
CA GLN A 515 11.19 -21.98 -17.82
C GLN A 515 11.16 -20.50 -17.41
N PRO A 516 10.15 -19.72 -17.86
CA PRO A 516 10.05 -18.33 -17.48
C PRO A 516 10.04 -18.23 -15.95
N ALA A 517 10.93 -17.39 -15.41
CA ALA A 517 11.13 -17.08 -13.99
C ALA A 517 9.87 -16.66 -13.20
N TRP A 518 8.77 -16.51 -13.90
CA TRP A 518 7.47 -16.02 -13.48
C TRP A 518 6.39 -17.06 -13.76
N GLY A 519 6.74 -18.34 -13.59
CA GLY A 519 5.83 -19.46 -13.79
C GLY A 519 4.51 -19.16 -13.11
N ASP A 520 3.45 -19.08 -13.93
CA ASP A 520 2.08 -18.97 -13.49
C ASP A 520 1.86 -20.20 -12.61
N SER A 521 1.88 -20.05 -11.28
CA SER A 521 1.46 -21.13 -10.38
C SER A 521 -0.06 -21.20 -10.46
N SER A 522 -0.56 -21.52 -11.65
CA SER A 522 -1.96 -21.77 -11.92
C SER A 522 -2.34 -23.20 -11.54
N ASP A 523 -1.64 -23.80 -10.57
CA ASP A 523 -2.14 -24.96 -9.80
C ASP A 523 -3.29 -24.49 -8.88
N GLU A 524 -4.22 -23.70 -9.40
CA GLU A 524 -5.62 -23.79 -8.99
C GLU A 524 -6.17 -25.04 -9.69
N GLU A 525 -5.72 -26.22 -9.25
CA GLU A 525 -6.51 -27.43 -9.44
C GLU A 525 -7.85 -27.19 -8.73
N ASP A 526 -8.93 -27.32 -9.50
CA ASP A 526 -10.31 -27.23 -9.07
C ASP A 526 -10.58 -28.15 -7.86
N ASP A 527 -10.95 -27.55 -6.72
CA ASP A 527 -11.61 -28.21 -5.58
C ASP A 527 -12.99 -27.59 -5.34
#